data_AF-A0A832FV34-F1
#
_entry.id   AF-A0A832FV34-F1
#
_cell.length_a   1.000
_cell.length_b   1.000
_cell.length_c   1.000
_cell.angle_alpha   90.00
_cell.angle_beta   90.00
_cell.angle_gamma   90.00
#
_symmetry.space_group_name_H-M   'P 1'
#
loop_
_entity.id
_entity.type
_entity.pdbx_description
1 polymer ?
#
loop_
_entity_poly.entity_id
_entity_poly.type
_entity_poly.pdbx_seq_one_letter_code
_entity_poly.pdbx_strand_id
1 'polypeptide(L)'
;MIPASVGMCQETKHAIQPANTASQPLSIISVAWQNPSELNTLTTNSPVGKIFNFPETWNLVTYILCKIISASDLEPNTHGFLTLSNQLSQALNIVSRSTGYAQLGFQKHRLASVALGVQTKTNLEQSQLDNLLQVCQTIANKVKPYSEKAHATVAYSTFSNGWVIFAIAQDPQKLIQSHTTQIQQGRSFLTRALPGKTNWVTTEITGSIAQQLIGYLLPHTISSNPTNILVRITLEKDFVRTLCQIDYANSLPSDRSAWKTPTNLVEEPLAGFFAAKGIKPLLTNLSSVIGLPQSQIPDQLFYWTTDGLLCQGYLAWPSPNPKEDLQTLHTQTFEKYRAKLWNSLETEVIFTNDILFWDGLPFLRPFARYATNSPGNFVVVGLAYVEGKSKKAPPALFAQFTSNPRIFIYSWEYTPAVLFQARNITQLARLLMGIEQIPAESPWWKWVDTAMPYLGETVTSAQYTASCTITILRRSNCLLSGWEIVALANLSEGWKPEQRAKSRTISRPNYTPDSNK
;
A
#
# COMPACT_ATOMS: atom_id res chain seq x y z
N MET A 1 40.58 -1.47 19.61
CA MET A 1 40.23 -0.07 19.29
C MET A 1 40.66 0.19 17.86
N ILE A 2 39.70 0.23 16.93
CA ILE A 2 39.89 0.60 15.52
C ILE A 2 38.89 1.73 15.29
N PRO A 3 39.27 2.89 14.74
CA PRO A 3 38.36 4.02 14.70
C PRO A 3 37.25 3.80 13.68
N ALA A 4 36.02 4.11 14.09
CA ALA A 4 34.88 4.27 13.21
C ALA A 4 35.12 5.47 12.30
N SER A 5 35.49 5.23 11.05
CA SER A 5 35.46 6.25 10.01
C SER A 5 34.00 6.60 9.73
N VAL A 6 33.56 7.74 10.25
CA VAL A 6 32.33 8.41 9.82
C VAL A 6 32.55 8.81 8.36
N GLY A 7 32.04 8.01 7.44
CA GLY A 7 31.97 8.36 6.03
C GLY A 7 31.03 9.54 5.88
N MET A 8 31.60 10.75 5.80
CA MET A 8 30.87 11.92 5.33
C MET A 8 30.35 11.63 3.92
N CYS A 9 29.06 11.92 3.67
CA CYS A 9 28.54 12.06 2.32
C CYS A 9 29.24 13.26 1.64
N GLN A 10 30.45 13.05 1.12
CA GLN A 10 31.07 14.02 0.23
C GLN A 10 30.37 13.93 -1.12
N GLU A 11 29.63 14.98 -1.47
CA GLU A 11 29.22 15.26 -2.84
C GLU A 11 30.48 15.39 -3.71
N THR A 12 30.79 14.41 -4.55
CA THR A 12 31.56 14.66 -5.77
C THR A 12 30.69 15.47 -6.72
N LYS A 13 30.67 16.80 -6.51
CA LYS A 13 30.17 17.78 -7.49
C LYS A 13 31.15 17.87 -8.65
N HIS A 14 31.06 16.96 -9.61
CA HIS A 14 31.43 17.29 -10.97
C HIS A 14 30.25 18.01 -11.62
N ALA A 15 30.28 19.34 -11.53
CA ALA A 15 29.36 20.20 -12.25
C ALA A 15 29.66 20.11 -13.76
N ILE A 16 28.99 19.18 -14.45
CA ILE A 16 28.70 19.34 -15.87
C ILE A 16 27.47 20.25 -15.91
N GLN A 17 27.65 21.52 -16.28
CA GLN A 17 26.53 22.39 -16.65
C GLN A 17 25.75 21.70 -17.79
N PRO A 18 24.46 21.34 -17.61
CA PRO A 18 23.67 20.89 -18.72
C PRO A 18 23.33 22.13 -19.57
N ALA A 19 23.80 22.14 -20.81
CA ALA A 19 23.32 23.06 -21.82
C ALA A 19 21.79 23.04 -21.85
N ASN A 20 21.18 24.23 -21.89
CA ASN A 20 19.75 24.46 -22.06
C ASN A 20 19.16 23.54 -23.15
N THR A 21 18.61 22.41 -22.74
CA THR A 21 17.85 21.50 -23.60
C THR A 21 16.53 21.21 -22.92
N ALA A 22 15.51 21.97 -23.30
CA ALA A 22 14.14 21.76 -22.90
C ALA A 22 13.59 20.46 -23.51
N SER A 23 13.99 19.28 -23.00
CA SER A 23 13.34 18.01 -23.40
C SER A 23 13.52 16.79 -22.49
N GLN A 24 14.31 16.82 -21.42
CA GLN A 24 14.41 15.64 -20.53
C GLN A 24 13.35 15.67 -19.41
N PRO A 25 12.63 14.56 -19.16
CA PRO A 25 11.70 14.47 -18.04
C PRO A 25 12.46 14.64 -16.72
N LEU A 26 11.93 15.50 -15.85
CA LEU A 26 12.49 15.82 -14.53
C LEU A 26 12.27 14.70 -13.51
N SER A 27 11.38 13.76 -13.80
CA SER A 27 11.05 12.62 -12.95
C SER A 27 10.56 11.47 -13.82
N ILE A 28 10.94 10.25 -13.45
CA ILE A 28 10.69 9.06 -14.26
C ILE A 28 10.18 7.94 -13.35
N ILE A 29 9.12 7.26 -13.79
CA ILE A 29 8.74 5.94 -13.28
C ILE A 29 9.07 4.94 -14.38
N SER A 30 9.93 3.98 -14.09
CA SER A 30 10.28 2.90 -15.01
C SER A 30 9.88 1.58 -14.37
N VAL A 31 9.15 0.73 -15.09
CA VAL A 31 8.77 -0.62 -14.69
C VAL A 31 9.31 -1.56 -15.76
N ALA A 32 10.02 -2.60 -15.37
CA ALA A 32 10.44 -3.69 -16.24
C ALA A 32 9.90 -5.01 -15.66
N TRP A 33 9.44 -5.90 -16.53
CA TRP A 33 8.96 -7.21 -16.12
C TRP A 33 9.47 -8.31 -17.06
N GLN A 34 9.51 -9.53 -16.54
CA GLN A 34 9.88 -10.73 -17.27
C GLN A 34 8.66 -11.62 -17.48
N ASN A 35 8.68 -12.37 -18.57
CA ASN A 35 7.68 -13.39 -18.83
C ASN A 35 7.71 -14.43 -17.69
N PRO A 36 6.59 -14.69 -16.99
CA PRO A 36 6.56 -15.67 -15.92
C PRO A 36 7.02 -17.07 -16.35
N SER A 37 6.82 -17.46 -17.61
CA SER A 37 7.28 -18.74 -18.15
C SER A 37 8.80 -18.86 -18.30
N GLU A 38 9.52 -17.74 -18.28
CA GLU A 38 11.00 -17.69 -18.31
C GLU A 38 11.59 -17.74 -16.89
N LEU A 39 10.74 -17.56 -15.87
CA LEU A 39 11.13 -17.72 -14.47
C LEU A 39 10.99 -19.20 -14.10
N ASN A 40 12.11 -19.92 -14.13
CA ASN A 40 12.21 -21.36 -13.78
C ASN A 40 11.69 -21.73 -12.37
N THR A 41 11.28 -20.76 -11.56
CA THR A 41 10.85 -20.91 -10.16
C THR A 41 9.35 -21.12 -10.01
N LEU A 42 8.54 -20.81 -11.03
CA LEU A 42 7.08 -20.92 -10.94
C LEU A 42 6.54 -22.24 -11.46
N THR A 43 5.99 -23.02 -10.54
CA THR A 43 5.13 -24.14 -10.90
C THR A 43 3.68 -23.68 -10.86
N THR A 44 2.88 -24.06 -11.85
CA THR A 44 1.43 -23.79 -11.90
C THR A 44 0.69 -24.32 -10.66
N ASN A 45 1.26 -25.31 -9.98
CA ASN A 45 0.69 -25.93 -8.79
C ASN A 45 1.07 -25.26 -7.47
N SER A 46 2.02 -24.33 -7.48
CA SER A 46 2.38 -23.57 -6.27
C SER A 46 1.26 -22.62 -5.83
N PRO A 47 1.18 -22.22 -4.54
CA PRO A 47 0.20 -21.23 -4.10
C PRO A 47 0.27 -19.91 -4.90
N VAL A 48 1.48 -19.41 -5.13
CA VAL A 48 1.73 -18.21 -5.94
C VAL A 48 1.27 -18.42 -7.38
N GLY A 49 1.71 -19.52 -8.02
CA GLY A 49 1.32 -19.85 -9.38
C GLY A 49 -0.19 -19.98 -9.56
N LYS A 50 -0.90 -20.56 -8.58
CA LYS A 50 -2.37 -20.67 -8.61
C LYS A 50 -3.03 -19.30 -8.52
N ILE A 51 -2.63 -18.45 -7.56
CA ILE A 51 -3.18 -17.09 -7.40
C ILE A 51 -3.06 -16.31 -8.70
N PHE A 52 -1.88 -16.28 -9.34
CA PHE A 52 -1.68 -15.51 -10.56
C PHE A 52 -2.36 -16.11 -11.81
N ASN A 53 -2.73 -17.39 -11.78
CA ASN A 53 -3.42 -18.06 -12.89
C ASN A 53 -4.95 -18.07 -12.77
N PHE A 54 -5.51 -17.62 -11.65
CA PHE A 54 -6.97 -17.53 -11.52
C PHE A 54 -7.56 -16.48 -12.47
N PRO A 55 -8.66 -16.79 -13.18
CA PRO A 55 -9.42 -15.81 -13.94
C PRO A 55 -9.83 -14.60 -13.08
N GLU A 56 -10.17 -14.82 -11.82
CA GLU A 56 -10.57 -13.79 -10.86
C GLU A 56 -9.45 -12.76 -10.64
N THR A 57 -8.19 -13.17 -10.68
CA THR A 57 -7.04 -12.26 -10.54
C THR A 57 -6.99 -11.28 -11.69
N TRP A 58 -7.16 -11.77 -12.92
CA TRP A 58 -7.14 -10.93 -14.11
C TRP A 58 -8.40 -10.06 -14.22
N ASN A 59 -9.56 -10.60 -13.83
CA ASN A 59 -10.79 -9.81 -13.72
C ASN A 59 -10.63 -8.66 -12.72
N LEU A 60 -10.01 -8.91 -11.56
CA LEU A 60 -9.72 -7.89 -10.56
C LEU A 60 -8.74 -6.83 -11.09
N VAL A 61 -7.65 -7.25 -11.75
CA VAL A 61 -6.67 -6.32 -12.34
C VAL A 61 -7.32 -5.43 -13.40
N THR A 62 -8.08 -6.02 -14.33
CA THR A 62 -8.85 -5.27 -15.34
C THR A 62 -9.80 -4.29 -14.65
N TYR A 63 -10.55 -4.74 -13.64
CA TYR A 63 -11.49 -3.91 -12.90
C TYR A 63 -10.82 -2.68 -12.27
N ILE A 64 -9.70 -2.89 -11.56
CA ILE A 64 -8.92 -1.81 -10.92
C ILE A 64 -8.42 -0.82 -11.97
N LEU A 65 -7.87 -1.30 -13.08
CA LEU A 65 -7.35 -0.44 -14.14
C LEU A 65 -8.47 0.36 -14.81
N CYS A 66 -9.61 -0.26 -15.09
CA CYS A 66 -10.80 0.43 -15.59
C CYS A 66 -11.26 1.53 -14.62
N LYS A 67 -11.29 1.26 -13.30
CA LYS A 67 -11.62 2.28 -12.28
C LYS A 67 -10.61 3.43 -12.26
N ILE A 68 -9.31 3.14 -12.33
CA ILE A 68 -8.27 4.16 -12.39
C ILE A 68 -8.44 5.04 -13.63
N ILE A 69 -8.70 4.43 -14.79
CA ILE A 69 -8.94 5.15 -16.04
C ILE A 69 -10.23 6.00 -15.93
N SER A 70 -11.33 5.43 -15.45
CA SER A 70 -12.62 6.14 -15.31
C SER A 70 -12.59 7.27 -14.28
N ALA A 71 -11.82 7.15 -13.20
CA ALA A 71 -11.67 8.20 -12.19
C ALA A 71 -11.03 9.50 -12.72
N SER A 72 -10.46 9.49 -13.94
CA SER A 72 -9.77 10.63 -14.57
C SER A 72 -10.68 11.57 -15.39
N ASP A 73 -11.91 11.85 -14.92
CA ASP A 73 -12.96 12.61 -15.64
C ASP A 73 -13.34 11.99 -17.00
N LEU A 74 -13.29 10.67 -17.11
CA LEU A 74 -14.00 9.94 -18.17
C LEU A 74 -15.32 9.51 -17.55
N GLU A 75 -16.42 10.16 -17.91
CA GLU A 75 -17.72 9.48 -17.87
C GLU A 75 -17.87 8.71 -19.19
N PRO A 76 -17.42 7.45 -19.29
CA PRO A 76 -17.87 6.63 -20.38
C PRO A 76 -19.35 6.37 -20.15
N ASN A 77 -20.19 6.68 -21.12
CA ASN A 77 -21.49 6.05 -21.26
C ASN A 77 -21.29 4.52 -21.11
N THR A 78 -22.21 3.79 -20.49
CA THR A 78 -22.07 2.36 -20.12
C THR A 78 -21.51 1.45 -21.23
N HIS A 79 -21.78 1.77 -22.51
CA HIS A 79 -21.21 1.05 -23.66
C HIS A 79 -19.70 1.27 -23.86
N GLY A 80 -19.18 2.48 -23.63
CA GLY A 80 -17.75 2.78 -23.75
C GLY A 80 -16.90 2.05 -22.71
N PHE A 81 -17.46 1.81 -21.51
CA PHE A 81 -16.78 1.08 -20.45
C PHE A 81 -16.55 -0.40 -20.82
N LEU A 82 -17.56 -1.08 -21.38
CA LEU A 82 -17.46 -2.48 -21.77
C LEU A 82 -16.44 -2.69 -22.88
N THR A 83 -16.44 -1.83 -23.90
CA THR A 83 -15.48 -1.88 -25.01
C THR A 83 -14.05 -1.68 -24.50
N LEU A 84 -13.82 -0.65 -23.67
CA LEU A 84 -12.50 -0.39 -23.10
C LEU A 84 -12.05 -1.55 -22.21
N SER A 85 -12.94 -2.10 -21.37
CA SER A 85 -12.63 -3.23 -20.49
C SER A 85 -12.21 -4.48 -21.28
N ASN A 86 -12.88 -4.77 -22.40
CA ASN A 86 -12.52 -5.89 -23.26
C ASN A 86 -11.15 -5.68 -23.92
N GLN A 87 -10.91 -4.48 -24.46
CA GLN A 87 -9.61 -4.12 -25.07
C GLN A 87 -8.48 -4.18 -24.06
N LEU A 88 -8.71 -3.66 -22.86
CA LEU A 88 -7.74 -3.67 -21.78
C LEU A 88 -7.42 -5.10 -21.32
N SER A 89 -8.44 -5.96 -21.23
CA SER A 89 -8.24 -7.38 -20.89
C SER A 89 -7.38 -8.10 -21.92
N GLN A 90 -7.61 -7.85 -23.21
CA GLN A 90 -6.79 -8.42 -24.29
C GLN A 90 -5.35 -7.89 -24.25
N ALA A 91 -5.17 -6.59 -24.03
CA ALA A 91 -3.85 -5.97 -23.85
C ALA A 91 -3.10 -6.57 -22.64
N LEU A 92 -3.78 -6.74 -21.50
CA LEU A 92 -3.22 -7.33 -20.30
C LEU A 92 -2.80 -8.79 -20.51
N ASN A 93 -3.56 -9.56 -21.29
CA ASN A 93 -3.19 -10.93 -21.62
C ASN A 93 -1.86 -10.99 -22.42
N ILE A 94 -1.62 -10.03 -23.30
CA ILE A 94 -0.35 -9.90 -24.03
C ILE A 94 0.78 -9.49 -23.07
N VAL A 95 0.56 -8.42 -22.30
CA VAL A 95 1.57 -7.85 -21.38
C VAL A 95 1.98 -8.85 -20.29
N SER A 96 1.03 -9.58 -19.72
CA SER A 96 1.28 -10.55 -18.65
C SER A 96 2.07 -11.78 -19.07
N ARG A 97 2.07 -12.11 -20.38
CA ARG A 97 2.75 -13.28 -20.96
C ARG A 97 4.01 -12.93 -21.73
N SER A 98 4.50 -11.71 -21.58
CA SER A 98 5.65 -11.18 -22.31
C SER A 98 6.71 -10.67 -21.35
N THR A 99 7.91 -10.48 -21.87
CA THR A 99 8.96 -9.70 -21.22
C THR A 99 8.83 -8.27 -21.73
N GLY A 100 8.93 -7.27 -20.88
CA GLY A 100 8.66 -5.90 -21.32
C GLY A 100 9.08 -4.84 -20.32
N TYR A 101 8.81 -3.60 -20.69
CA TYR A 101 8.98 -2.44 -19.82
C TYR A 101 7.96 -1.35 -20.14
N ALA A 102 7.69 -0.50 -19.16
CA ALA A 102 6.92 0.71 -19.28
C ALA A 102 7.68 1.85 -18.62
N GLN A 103 7.72 3.02 -19.26
CA GLN A 103 8.33 4.22 -18.70
C GLN A 103 7.36 5.39 -18.80
N LEU A 104 7.16 6.07 -17.68
CA LEU A 104 6.36 7.28 -17.55
C LEU A 104 7.29 8.45 -17.24
N GLY A 105 7.37 9.41 -18.17
CA GLY A 105 8.16 10.62 -18.01
C GLY A 105 7.28 11.77 -17.55
N PHE A 106 7.72 12.49 -16.52
CA PHE A 106 7.00 13.63 -15.97
C PHE A 106 7.80 14.93 -16.10
N GLN A 107 7.09 16.01 -16.40
CA GLN A 107 7.63 17.37 -16.41
C GLN A 107 6.74 18.26 -15.55
N LYS A 108 7.31 18.87 -14.49
CA LYS A 108 6.56 19.67 -13.50
C LYS A 108 5.29 18.96 -13.00
N HIS A 109 5.41 17.67 -12.67
CA HIS A 109 4.33 16.80 -12.18
C HIS A 109 3.21 16.47 -13.18
N ARG A 110 3.35 16.83 -14.45
CA ARG A 110 2.44 16.40 -15.52
C ARG A 110 3.06 15.27 -16.31
N LEU A 111 2.26 14.27 -16.67
CA LEU A 111 2.68 13.19 -17.56
C LEU A 111 3.01 13.80 -18.93
N ALA A 112 4.27 13.65 -19.34
CA ALA A 112 4.81 14.25 -20.56
C ALA A 112 5.11 13.19 -21.63
N SER A 113 5.47 11.97 -21.21
CA SER A 113 5.72 10.87 -22.13
C SER A 113 5.36 9.51 -21.52
N VAL A 114 4.98 8.57 -22.37
CA VAL A 114 4.80 7.16 -22.05
C VAL A 114 5.55 6.34 -23.09
N ALA A 115 6.33 5.37 -22.66
CA ALA A 115 6.87 4.33 -23.52
C ALA A 115 6.44 2.96 -22.98
N LEU A 116 6.00 2.07 -23.85
CA LEU A 116 5.64 0.69 -23.53
C LEU A 116 6.34 -0.23 -24.53
N GLY A 117 7.32 -0.99 -24.07
CA GLY A 117 8.00 -2.01 -24.86
C GLY A 117 7.53 -3.39 -24.44
N VAL A 118 7.18 -4.23 -25.41
CA VAL A 118 6.79 -5.62 -25.18
C VAL A 118 7.57 -6.52 -26.12
N GLN A 119 8.20 -7.55 -25.59
CA GLN A 119 8.88 -8.59 -26.34
C GLN A 119 8.01 -9.85 -26.36
N THR A 120 7.65 -10.30 -27.55
CA THR A 120 6.84 -11.49 -27.75
C THR A 120 7.65 -12.57 -28.46
N LYS A 121 7.42 -13.84 -28.11
CA LYS A 121 8.08 -14.99 -28.76
C LYS A 121 7.60 -15.18 -30.20
N THR A 122 6.34 -14.86 -30.44
CA THR A 122 5.71 -14.82 -31.76
C THR A 122 5.40 -13.38 -32.12
N ASN A 123 5.47 -13.04 -33.40
CA ASN A 123 5.00 -11.72 -33.85
C ASN A 123 3.54 -11.52 -33.41
N LEU A 124 3.22 -10.32 -32.92
CA LEU A 124 1.85 -9.96 -32.61
C LEU A 124 1.02 -9.97 -33.89
N GLU A 125 -0.19 -10.50 -33.81
CA GLU A 125 -1.17 -10.40 -34.89
C GLU A 125 -1.58 -8.93 -35.07
N GLN A 126 -2.00 -8.55 -36.29
CA GLN A 126 -2.41 -7.17 -36.56
C GLN A 126 -3.56 -6.72 -35.63
N SER A 127 -4.52 -7.60 -35.36
CA SER A 127 -5.61 -7.36 -34.42
C SER A 127 -5.12 -7.03 -33.00
N GLN A 128 -4.05 -7.70 -32.54
CA GLN A 128 -3.44 -7.47 -31.23
C GLN A 128 -2.70 -6.12 -31.18
N LEU A 129 -2.00 -5.78 -32.27
CA LEU A 129 -1.35 -4.47 -32.42
C LEU A 129 -2.37 -3.34 -32.43
N ASP A 130 -3.48 -3.49 -33.16
CA ASP A 130 -4.54 -2.51 -33.25
C ASP A 130 -5.20 -2.27 -31.88
N ASN A 131 -5.43 -3.34 -31.11
CA ASN A 131 -5.95 -3.24 -29.74
C ASN A 131 -5.00 -2.47 -28.80
N LEU A 132 -3.71 -2.81 -28.82
CA LEU A 132 -2.70 -2.11 -28.01
C LEU A 132 -2.58 -0.64 -28.43
N LEU A 133 -2.62 -0.36 -29.73
CA LEU A 133 -2.59 0.99 -30.28
C LEU A 133 -3.80 1.80 -29.81
N GLN A 134 -5.00 1.22 -29.81
CA GLN A 134 -6.22 1.88 -29.35
C GLN A 134 -6.17 2.20 -27.85
N VAL A 135 -5.62 1.31 -27.02
CA VAL A 135 -5.37 1.60 -25.60
C VAL A 135 -4.38 2.76 -25.46
N CYS A 136 -3.29 2.75 -26.23
CA CYS A 136 -2.31 3.84 -26.23
C CYS A 136 -2.91 5.18 -26.69
N GLN A 137 -3.77 5.17 -27.71
CA GLN A 137 -4.50 6.37 -28.17
C GLN A 137 -5.43 6.90 -27.08
N THR A 138 -6.14 6.02 -26.38
CA THR A 138 -6.98 6.39 -25.23
C THR A 138 -6.15 7.09 -24.15
N ILE A 139 -4.96 6.55 -23.84
CA ILE A 139 -4.03 7.16 -22.88
C ILE A 139 -3.49 8.50 -23.40
N ALA A 140 -3.13 8.59 -24.70
CA ALA A 140 -2.57 9.79 -25.31
C ALA A 140 -3.51 10.99 -25.25
N ASN A 141 -4.82 10.76 -25.40
CA ASN A 141 -5.82 11.81 -25.21
C ASN A 141 -5.83 12.43 -23.81
N LYS A 142 -5.24 11.75 -22.81
CA LYS A 142 -5.09 12.22 -21.43
C LYS A 142 -3.71 12.81 -21.14
N VAL A 143 -2.70 12.47 -21.93
CA VAL A 143 -1.37 13.08 -21.83
C VAL A 143 -1.50 14.52 -22.33
N LYS A 144 -1.35 15.50 -21.43
CA LYS A 144 -1.31 16.93 -21.77
C LYS A 144 0.14 17.38 -21.78
N PRO A 145 0.79 17.50 -22.96
CA PRO A 145 2.17 17.92 -23.02
C PRO A 145 2.36 19.30 -22.40
N TYR A 146 3.59 19.58 -21.96
CA TYR A 146 3.93 20.82 -21.26
C TYR A 146 3.67 22.09 -22.10
N SER A 147 3.75 21.99 -23.42
CA SER A 147 3.33 23.07 -24.33
C SER A 147 1.83 22.96 -24.59
N GLU A 148 1.06 23.98 -24.19
CA GLU A 148 -0.39 24.08 -24.45
C GLU A 148 -0.75 24.01 -25.94
N LYS A 149 0.23 24.14 -26.83
CA LYS A 149 0.06 24.10 -28.30
C LYS A 149 0.44 22.77 -28.94
N ALA A 150 1.04 21.83 -28.20
CA ALA A 150 1.49 20.56 -28.76
C ALA A 150 0.63 19.41 -28.21
N HIS A 151 0.01 18.64 -29.10
CA HIS A 151 -0.71 17.43 -28.75
C HIS A 151 0.26 16.24 -28.63
N ALA A 152 0.04 15.36 -27.66
CA ALA A 152 0.75 14.09 -27.62
C ALA A 152 0.26 13.23 -28.80
N THR A 153 1.18 12.61 -29.52
CA THR A 153 0.85 11.65 -30.58
C THR A 153 1.34 10.26 -30.19
N VAL A 154 0.71 9.25 -30.79
CA VAL A 154 1.08 7.86 -30.58
C VAL A 154 1.81 7.36 -31.82
N ALA A 155 2.95 6.73 -31.61
CA ALA A 155 3.60 5.92 -32.64
C ALA A 155 4.00 4.57 -32.06
N TYR A 156 4.24 3.61 -32.93
CA TYR A 156 4.85 2.35 -32.54
C TYR A 156 5.88 1.90 -33.58
N SER A 157 6.74 0.98 -33.18
CA SER A 157 7.67 0.30 -34.09
C SER A 157 7.83 -1.15 -33.68
N THR A 158 7.94 -2.01 -34.67
CA THR A 158 8.20 -3.45 -34.52
C THR A 158 9.64 -3.73 -34.92
N PHE A 159 10.26 -4.69 -34.23
CA PHE A 159 11.66 -5.04 -34.42
C PHE A 159 11.80 -6.53 -34.72
N SER A 160 12.82 -6.90 -35.49
CA SER A 160 13.07 -8.29 -35.90
C SER A 160 13.38 -9.25 -34.74
N ASN A 161 13.78 -8.72 -33.58
CA ASN A 161 14.03 -9.49 -32.36
C ASN A 161 12.77 -9.66 -31.47
N GLY A 162 11.58 -9.41 -32.04
CA GLY A 162 10.28 -9.62 -31.38
C GLY A 162 9.84 -8.47 -30.47
N TRP A 163 10.59 -7.37 -30.40
CA TRP A 163 10.15 -6.19 -29.66
C TRP A 163 9.11 -5.39 -30.43
N VAL A 164 8.13 -4.88 -29.71
CA VAL A 164 7.20 -3.84 -30.16
C VAL A 164 7.23 -2.72 -29.14
N ILE A 165 7.52 -1.50 -29.58
CA ILE A 165 7.59 -0.31 -28.72
C ILE A 165 6.49 0.65 -29.13
N PHE A 166 5.62 0.98 -28.19
CA PHE A 166 4.65 2.07 -28.28
C PHE A 166 5.20 3.29 -27.55
N ALA A 167 5.05 4.46 -28.15
CA ALA A 167 5.46 5.73 -27.57
C ALA A 167 4.35 6.77 -27.68
N ILE A 168 4.14 7.50 -26.59
CA ILE A 168 3.25 8.64 -26.49
C ILE A 168 4.09 9.83 -26.03
N ALA A 169 4.28 10.81 -26.90
CA ALA A 169 5.06 12.02 -26.60
C ALA A 169 4.74 13.14 -27.59
N GLN A 170 5.37 14.31 -27.43
CA GLN A 170 5.39 15.33 -28.48
C GLN A 170 6.13 14.85 -29.73
N ASP A 171 7.18 14.06 -29.54
CA ASP A 171 7.95 13.41 -30.61
C ASP A 171 8.12 11.92 -30.26
N PRO A 172 7.12 11.08 -30.59
CA PRO A 172 7.15 9.67 -30.24
C PRO A 172 8.23 8.90 -31.02
N GLN A 173 8.63 9.35 -32.21
CA GLN A 173 9.69 8.71 -33.00
C GLN A 173 11.06 8.86 -32.34
N LYS A 174 11.38 10.06 -31.84
CA LYS A 174 12.61 10.28 -31.06
C LYS A 174 12.63 9.43 -29.78
N LEU A 175 11.49 9.29 -29.12
CA LEU A 175 11.38 8.41 -27.95
C LEU A 175 11.65 6.95 -28.34
N ILE A 176 10.99 6.42 -29.38
CA ILE A 176 11.24 5.07 -29.90
C ILE A 176 12.72 4.87 -30.24
N GLN A 177 13.36 5.82 -30.93
CA GLN A 177 14.77 5.74 -31.30
C GLN A 177 15.68 5.65 -30.06
N SER A 178 15.40 6.44 -29.02
CA SER A 178 16.17 6.42 -27.77
C SER A 178 16.07 5.07 -27.05
N HIS A 179 14.87 4.48 -27.00
CA HIS A 179 14.64 3.17 -26.39
C HIS A 179 15.21 2.02 -27.24
N THR A 180 15.11 2.12 -28.57
CA THR A 180 15.71 1.16 -29.51
C THR A 180 17.21 1.07 -29.29
N THR A 181 17.86 2.22 -29.13
CA THR A 181 19.31 2.29 -28.86
C THR A 181 19.66 1.57 -27.56
N GLN A 182 18.84 1.70 -26.52
CA GLN A 182 19.06 1.00 -25.24
C GLN A 182 18.91 -0.52 -25.38
N ILE A 183 17.90 -1.00 -26.12
CA ILE A 183 17.69 -2.42 -26.42
C ILE A 183 18.91 -2.99 -27.17
N GLN A 184 19.33 -2.31 -28.24
CA GLN A 184 20.45 -2.76 -29.08
C GLN A 184 21.77 -2.80 -28.29
N GLN A 185 21.94 -1.91 -27.32
CA GLN A 185 23.12 -1.87 -26.43
C GLN A 185 23.02 -2.85 -25.25
N GLY A 186 21.94 -3.62 -25.13
CA GLY A 186 21.69 -4.50 -23.98
C GLY A 186 21.64 -3.76 -22.63
N ARG A 187 21.37 -2.44 -22.67
CA ARG A 187 21.31 -1.61 -21.46
C ARG A 187 19.98 -1.81 -20.76
N SER A 188 20.02 -1.76 -19.42
CA SER A 188 18.79 -1.71 -18.64
C SER A 188 18.08 -0.39 -18.90
N PHE A 189 16.75 -0.43 -19.01
CA PHE A 189 15.89 0.76 -19.00
C PHE A 189 15.82 1.43 -17.61
N LEU A 190 16.40 0.78 -16.60
CA LEU A 190 16.51 1.27 -15.24
C LEU A 190 17.85 1.97 -15.07
N THR A 191 17.86 3.07 -14.32
CA THR A 191 19.09 3.79 -13.97
C THR A 191 20.01 2.96 -13.07
N ARG A 192 19.48 1.95 -12.37
CA ARG A 192 20.28 0.94 -11.65
C ARG A 192 20.24 -0.42 -12.34
N ALA A 193 21.41 -1.05 -12.46
CA ALA A 193 21.53 -2.40 -12.99
C ALA A 193 20.60 -3.40 -12.25
N LEU A 194 19.97 -4.27 -13.03
CA LEU A 194 19.19 -5.41 -12.53
C LEU A 194 20.14 -6.39 -11.82
N PRO A 195 19.95 -6.72 -10.53
CA PRO A 195 20.65 -7.83 -9.92
C PRO A 195 19.90 -9.11 -10.24
N GLY A 196 20.48 -9.93 -11.12
CA GLY A 196 20.10 -11.32 -11.32
C GLY A 196 18.91 -11.57 -12.27
N LYS A 197 18.96 -12.73 -12.94
CA LYS A 197 17.93 -13.25 -13.87
C LYS A 197 16.63 -13.70 -13.19
N THR A 198 16.39 -13.33 -11.93
CA THR A 198 15.29 -13.88 -11.10
C THR A 198 14.21 -12.85 -10.75
N ASN A 199 14.40 -11.57 -11.05
CA ASN A 199 13.39 -10.55 -10.75
C ASN A 199 12.25 -10.65 -11.78
N TRP A 200 11.04 -10.88 -11.30
CA TRP A 200 9.85 -10.84 -12.13
C TRP A 200 9.48 -9.42 -12.52
N VAL A 201 9.44 -8.51 -11.55
CA VAL A 201 9.14 -7.08 -11.78
C VAL A 201 10.18 -6.24 -11.07
N THR A 202 10.68 -5.22 -11.75
CA THR A 202 11.50 -4.18 -11.15
C THR A 202 10.93 -2.81 -11.50
N THR A 203 10.71 -1.98 -10.50
CA THR A 203 10.22 -0.62 -10.64
C THR A 203 11.23 0.34 -10.06
N GLU A 204 11.57 1.39 -10.79
CA GLU A 204 12.42 2.48 -10.33
C GLU A 204 11.70 3.81 -10.51
N ILE A 205 11.69 4.62 -9.44
CA ILE A 205 10.99 5.89 -9.39
C ILE A 205 12.00 6.96 -8.98
N THR A 206 12.20 7.97 -9.83
CA THR A 206 13.23 8.98 -9.64
C THR A 206 12.67 10.40 -9.70
N GLY A 207 13.36 11.32 -9.03
CA GLY A 207 13.03 12.74 -9.03
C GLY A 207 11.84 13.07 -8.12
N SER A 208 11.19 14.21 -8.39
CA SER A 208 10.13 14.77 -7.56
C SER A 208 8.89 13.89 -7.37
N ILE A 209 8.62 12.96 -8.30
CA ILE A 209 7.49 12.02 -8.18
C ILE A 209 7.72 11.00 -7.04
N ALA A 210 8.98 10.65 -6.75
CA ALA A 210 9.32 9.79 -5.60
C ALA A 210 8.92 10.49 -4.28
N GLN A 211 9.21 11.79 -4.17
CA GLN A 211 8.80 12.61 -3.04
C GLN A 211 7.29 12.71 -2.90
N GLN A 212 6.55 12.86 -4.01
CA GLN A 212 5.09 12.90 -3.97
C GLN A 212 4.49 11.58 -3.49
N LEU A 213 4.94 10.45 -4.03
CA LEU A 213 4.43 9.13 -3.64
C LEU A 213 4.66 8.85 -2.15
N ILE A 214 5.86 9.12 -1.64
CA ILE A 214 6.12 8.97 -0.21
C ILE A 214 5.39 10.04 0.61
N GLY A 215 5.25 11.26 0.08
CA GLY A 215 4.47 12.31 0.73
C GLY A 215 2.98 11.95 0.88
N TYR A 216 2.39 11.26 -0.10
CA TYR A 216 1.03 10.73 0.01
C TYR A 216 0.94 9.58 1.01
N LEU A 217 1.93 8.68 1.03
CA LEU A 217 1.93 7.51 1.91
C LEU A 217 2.32 7.85 3.36
N LEU A 218 3.16 8.87 3.55
CA LEU A 218 3.77 9.28 4.82
C LEU A 218 3.95 10.81 4.89
N PRO A 219 2.85 11.60 4.92
CA PRO A 219 2.92 13.06 4.87
C PRO A 219 3.85 13.61 5.95
N HIS A 220 4.91 14.32 5.54
CA HIS A 220 5.81 15.12 6.40
C HIS A 220 6.56 14.39 7.53
N THR A 221 6.79 13.09 7.41
CA THR A 221 7.34 12.30 8.54
C THR A 221 8.85 12.25 8.63
N ILE A 222 9.55 12.49 7.53
CA ILE A 222 11.00 12.51 7.47
C ILE A 222 11.41 13.81 6.77
N SER A 223 12.23 14.63 7.43
CA SER A 223 12.72 15.91 6.89
C SER A 223 13.58 15.74 5.62
N SER A 224 13.98 14.52 5.31
CA SER A 224 14.73 14.17 4.12
C SER A 224 13.80 13.79 2.97
N ASN A 225 14.01 14.41 1.81
CA ASN A 225 13.27 14.09 0.59
C ASN A 225 13.82 12.80 -0.04
N PRO A 226 12.97 11.81 -0.37
CA PRO A 226 13.40 10.63 -1.09
C PRO A 226 13.77 11.04 -2.52
N THR A 227 14.91 10.55 -2.98
CA THR A 227 15.48 10.83 -4.30
C THR A 227 15.20 9.72 -5.30
N ASN A 228 15.13 8.48 -4.80
CA ASN A 228 14.90 7.29 -5.61
C ASN A 228 14.15 6.23 -4.78
N ILE A 229 13.20 5.54 -5.43
CA ILE A 229 12.55 4.35 -4.90
C ILE A 229 12.75 3.22 -5.90
N LEU A 230 13.34 2.12 -5.43
CA LEU A 230 13.57 0.93 -6.21
C LEU A 230 12.80 -0.23 -5.59
N VAL A 231 11.86 -0.80 -6.34
CA VAL A 231 11.09 -1.98 -5.95
C VAL A 231 11.50 -3.16 -6.83
N ARG A 232 11.77 -4.30 -6.21
CA ARG A 232 12.06 -5.57 -6.88
C ARG A 232 11.12 -6.63 -6.35
N ILE A 233 10.52 -7.37 -7.27
CA ILE A 233 9.62 -8.48 -6.99
C ILE A 233 10.25 -9.72 -7.61
N THR A 234 10.55 -10.71 -6.77
CA THR A 234 11.05 -12.02 -7.16
C THR A 234 9.96 -13.05 -6.88
N LEU A 235 9.68 -13.90 -7.86
CA LEU A 235 8.76 -15.02 -7.70
C LEU A 235 9.58 -16.24 -7.27
N GLU A 236 9.29 -16.76 -6.08
CA GLU A 236 9.81 -18.02 -5.58
C GLU A 236 8.71 -19.08 -5.63
N LYS A 237 9.06 -20.35 -5.37
CA LYS A 237 8.12 -21.47 -5.50
C LYS A 237 6.84 -21.21 -4.70
N ASP A 238 6.95 -20.92 -3.41
CA ASP A 238 5.78 -20.86 -2.51
C ASP A 238 5.42 -19.44 -2.07
N PHE A 239 6.23 -18.45 -2.40
CA PHE A 239 6.02 -17.06 -1.99
C PHE A 239 6.62 -16.08 -3.00
N VAL A 240 6.19 -14.84 -2.86
CA VAL A 240 6.72 -13.67 -3.56
C VAL A 240 7.58 -12.90 -2.58
N ARG A 241 8.78 -12.52 -3.04
CA ARG A 241 9.69 -11.67 -2.29
C ARG A 241 9.68 -10.27 -2.88
N THR A 242 9.33 -9.29 -2.06
CA THR A 242 9.39 -7.87 -2.42
C THR A 242 10.52 -7.21 -1.66
N LEU A 243 11.38 -6.49 -2.37
CA LEU A 243 12.42 -5.64 -1.82
C LEU A 243 12.16 -4.23 -2.31
N CYS A 244 11.98 -3.28 -1.39
CA CYS A 244 11.88 -1.86 -1.71
C CYS A 244 13.04 -1.12 -1.04
N GLN A 245 13.79 -0.35 -1.82
CA GLN A 245 14.86 0.53 -1.34
C GLN A 245 14.45 1.97 -1.59
N ILE A 246 14.51 2.78 -0.55
CA ILE A 246 14.21 4.20 -0.60
C ILE A 246 15.47 4.94 -0.20
N ASP A 247 16.00 5.73 -1.12
CA ASP A 247 17.16 6.57 -0.89
C ASP A 247 16.73 8.00 -0.63
N TYR A 248 17.43 8.64 0.29
CA TYR A 248 17.16 9.99 0.76
C TYR A 248 18.34 10.91 0.44
N ALA A 249 18.04 12.18 0.16
CA ALA A 249 19.08 13.18 -0.07
C ALA A 249 19.91 13.46 1.19
N ASN A 250 19.27 13.42 2.36
CA ASN A 250 19.89 13.72 3.65
C ASN A 250 19.95 12.46 4.51
N SER A 251 20.86 12.47 5.49
CA SER A 251 20.94 11.40 6.47
C SER A 251 19.66 11.27 7.29
N LEU A 252 19.25 10.03 7.51
CA LEU A 252 18.13 9.64 8.34
C LEU A 252 18.46 9.84 9.83
N PRO A 253 17.46 10.04 10.70
CA PRO A 253 17.68 10.21 12.13
C PRO A 253 18.56 9.10 12.74
N SER A 254 19.54 9.50 13.55
CA SER A 254 20.48 8.58 14.21
C SER A 254 19.99 8.05 15.55
N ASP A 255 19.06 8.74 16.22
CA ASP A 255 18.49 8.31 17.49
C ASP A 255 17.59 7.08 17.29
N ARG A 256 17.88 6.02 18.04
CA ARG A 256 17.25 4.71 17.91
C ARG A 256 16.95 4.19 19.30
N SER A 257 15.78 4.55 19.82
CA SER A 257 15.30 4.02 21.09
C SER A 257 15.27 2.49 21.08
N ALA A 258 15.62 1.89 22.21
CA ALA A 258 15.52 0.44 22.42
C ALA A 258 14.04 0.04 22.46
N TRP A 259 13.72 -1.14 21.93
CA TRP A 259 12.35 -1.66 21.93
C TRP A 259 11.85 -1.89 23.36
N LYS A 260 10.70 -1.31 23.70
CA LYS A 260 9.94 -1.64 24.92
C LYS A 260 8.82 -2.60 24.55
N THR A 261 9.18 -3.86 24.31
CA THR A 261 8.26 -4.87 23.78
C THR A 261 7.25 -5.36 24.82
N PRO A 262 5.94 -5.41 24.53
CA PRO A 262 4.92 -5.84 25.47
C PRO A 262 4.82 -7.38 25.57
N THR A 263 5.91 -8.06 25.93
CA THR A 263 6.03 -9.54 25.89
C THR A 263 4.93 -10.29 26.66
N ASN A 264 4.57 -9.82 27.85
CA ASN A 264 3.50 -10.39 28.67
C ASN A 264 2.06 -9.96 28.28
N LEU A 265 1.85 -9.07 27.31
CA LEU A 265 0.50 -8.65 26.88
C LEU A 265 0.04 -9.34 25.59
N VAL A 266 0.98 -9.81 24.78
CA VAL A 266 0.68 -10.48 23.52
C VAL A 266 0.47 -11.96 23.79
N GLU A 267 -0.68 -12.47 23.36
CA GLU A 267 -1.15 -13.82 23.68
C GLU A 267 -1.53 -14.59 22.41
N GLU A 268 -1.42 -15.91 22.47
CA GLU A 268 -1.85 -16.84 21.42
C GLU A 268 -3.36 -17.13 21.51
N PRO A 269 -4.00 -17.65 20.45
CA PRO A 269 -3.49 -17.79 19.09
C PRO A 269 -3.40 -16.42 18.39
N LEU A 270 -2.27 -16.15 17.71
CA LEU A 270 -2.08 -14.91 16.96
C LEU A 270 -2.50 -15.07 15.50
N ALA A 271 -3.26 -14.11 14.99
CA ALA A 271 -3.50 -13.94 13.56
C ALA A 271 -2.55 -12.90 12.96
N GLY A 272 -2.12 -11.91 13.74
CA GLY A 272 -1.20 -10.87 13.27
C GLY A 272 -0.49 -10.13 14.39
N PHE A 273 0.67 -9.58 14.06
CA PHE A 273 1.50 -8.78 14.95
C PHE A 273 2.24 -7.70 14.15
N PHE A 274 2.18 -6.47 14.63
CA PHE A 274 2.86 -5.31 14.08
C PHE A 274 3.59 -4.58 15.19
N ALA A 275 4.82 -4.17 14.93
CA ALA A 275 5.64 -3.35 15.81
C ALA A 275 6.29 -2.24 14.99
N ALA A 276 6.24 -1.01 15.49
CA ALA A 276 6.92 0.13 14.90
C ALA A 276 7.57 1.00 15.97
N LYS A 277 8.73 1.59 15.66
CA LYS A 277 9.42 2.59 16.48
C LYS A 277 9.91 3.75 15.62
N GLY A 278 10.18 4.90 16.22
CA GLY A 278 10.54 6.12 15.49
C GLY A 278 9.36 6.74 14.74
N ILE A 279 8.12 6.39 15.11
CA ILE A 279 6.90 6.79 14.37
C ILE A 279 6.21 8.01 14.97
N LYS A 280 6.77 8.63 16.02
CA LYS A 280 6.17 9.83 16.60
C LYS A 280 5.89 10.93 15.56
N PRO A 281 6.78 11.24 14.59
CA PRO A 281 6.48 12.23 13.55
C PRO A 281 5.26 11.84 12.69
N LEU A 282 5.12 10.56 12.33
CA LEU A 282 3.98 10.03 11.60
C LEU A 282 2.68 10.20 12.39
N LEU A 283 2.68 9.78 13.65
CA LEU A 283 1.50 9.86 14.49
C LEU A 283 1.13 11.30 14.87
N THR A 284 2.10 12.22 14.88
CA THR A 284 1.85 13.66 15.09
C THR A 284 0.93 14.24 14.03
N ASN A 285 1.16 13.86 12.76
CA ASN A 285 0.33 14.32 11.64
C ASN A 285 -1.07 13.66 11.63
N LEU A 286 -1.20 12.50 12.27
CA LEU A 286 -2.47 11.79 12.42
C LEU A 286 -3.18 12.06 13.75
N SER A 287 -2.58 12.84 14.65
CA SER A 287 -3.04 13.04 16.04
C SER A 287 -4.48 13.51 16.14
N SER A 288 -4.91 14.40 15.24
CA SER A 288 -6.28 14.90 15.16
C SER A 288 -7.28 13.85 14.67
N VAL A 289 -6.82 12.88 13.86
CA VAL A 289 -7.62 11.78 13.31
C VAL A 289 -7.76 10.65 14.32
N ILE A 290 -6.67 10.28 14.99
CA ILE A 290 -6.64 9.25 16.03
C ILE A 290 -7.12 9.78 17.40
N GLY A 291 -7.24 11.10 17.53
CA GLY A 291 -7.66 11.80 18.74
C GLY A 291 -6.74 11.63 19.93
N LEU A 292 -5.45 11.38 19.69
CA LEU A 292 -4.44 11.35 20.74
C LEU A 292 -3.92 12.79 21.00
N PRO A 293 -3.85 13.23 22.26
CA PRO A 293 -3.21 14.49 22.64
C PRO A 293 -1.73 14.51 22.22
N GLN A 294 -1.20 15.69 21.88
CA GLN A 294 0.19 15.82 21.41
C GLN A 294 1.24 15.32 22.41
N SER A 295 0.97 15.46 23.71
CA SER A 295 1.81 14.94 24.80
C SER A 295 1.89 13.41 24.86
N GLN A 296 0.90 12.72 24.28
CA GLN A 296 0.71 11.26 24.40
C GLN A 296 1.04 10.51 23.11
N ILE A 297 1.53 11.21 22.09
CA ILE A 297 1.88 10.60 20.82
C ILE A 297 3.08 9.68 21.01
N PRO A 298 2.91 8.36 20.86
CA PRO A 298 3.97 7.42 21.17
C PRO A 298 5.01 7.40 20.05
N ASP A 299 6.26 7.09 20.43
CA ASP A 299 7.30 6.79 19.45
C ASP A 299 7.35 5.31 19.06
N GLN A 300 6.80 4.43 19.90
CA GLN A 300 6.68 3.00 19.66
C GLN A 300 5.23 2.53 19.75
N LEU A 301 4.82 1.68 18.82
CA LEU A 301 3.47 1.16 18.73
C LEU A 301 3.51 -0.33 18.42
N PHE A 302 2.66 -1.07 19.12
CA PHE A 302 2.49 -2.50 18.94
C PHE A 302 1.02 -2.78 18.67
N TYR A 303 0.73 -3.58 17.67
CA TYR A 303 -0.62 -4.02 17.34
C TYR A 303 -0.61 -5.53 17.18
N TRP A 304 -1.63 -6.20 17.67
CA TRP A 304 -1.80 -7.63 17.42
C TRP A 304 -3.26 -8.00 17.30
N THR A 305 -3.51 -9.07 16.55
CA THR A 305 -4.82 -9.70 16.44
C THR A 305 -4.71 -11.16 16.83
N THR A 306 -5.78 -11.66 17.41
CA THR A 306 -5.92 -13.08 17.74
C THR A 306 -6.73 -13.80 16.67
N ASP A 307 -6.51 -15.10 16.52
CA ASP A 307 -7.34 -15.93 15.64
C ASP A 307 -8.67 -16.29 16.32
N GLY A 308 -9.73 -16.47 15.53
CA GLY A 308 -11.05 -16.90 16.00
C GLY A 308 -12.12 -15.82 16.02
N LEU A 309 -12.08 -14.89 16.99
CA LEU A 309 -13.18 -13.94 17.20
C LEU A 309 -13.05 -12.69 16.31
N LEU A 310 -14.17 -12.29 15.71
CA LEU A 310 -14.27 -11.06 14.92
C LEU A 310 -13.84 -9.87 15.78
N CYS A 311 -13.07 -8.96 15.19
CA CYS A 311 -12.69 -7.70 15.80
C CYS A 311 -11.78 -7.79 17.04
N GLN A 312 -11.11 -8.92 17.31
CA GLN A 312 -10.09 -8.97 18.37
C GLN A 312 -8.75 -8.40 17.93
N GLY A 313 -8.70 -7.07 17.82
CA GLY A 313 -7.47 -6.31 17.64
C GLY A 313 -7.13 -5.52 18.89
N TYR A 314 -5.84 -5.52 19.23
CA TYR A 314 -5.28 -4.81 20.36
C TYR A 314 -4.14 -3.93 19.89
N LEU A 315 -4.06 -2.74 20.46
CA LEU A 315 -3.02 -1.74 20.25
C LEU A 315 -2.40 -1.43 21.61
N ALA A 316 -1.08 -1.37 21.68
CA ALA A 316 -0.38 -0.93 22.87
C ALA A 316 0.78 -0.01 22.52
N TRP A 317 1.04 0.96 23.39
CA TRP A 317 2.23 1.78 23.32
C TRP A 317 2.83 1.99 24.72
N PRO A 318 4.16 2.10 24.82
CA PRO A 318 4.81 2.42 26.08
C PRO A 318 4.41 3.82 26.55
N SER A 319 4.08 3.94 27.83
CA SER A 319 3.77 5.22 28.49
C SER A 319 4.50 5.32 29.83
N PRO A 320 5.09 6.47 30.17
CA PRO A 320 5.63 6.70 31.51
C PRO A 320 4.51 6.78 32.57
N ASN A 321 3.36 7.38 32.23
CA ASN A 321 2.26 7.68 33.13
C ASN A 321 0.92 7.14 32.58
N PRO A 322 0.74 5.81 32.44
CA PRO A 322 -0.39 5.26 31.70
C PRO A 322 -1.75 5.55 32.35
N LYS A 323 -1.81 5.79 33.67
CA LYS A 323 -3.06 6.16 34.37
C LYS A 323 -3.56 7.55 33.98
N GLU A 324 -2.64 8.51 33.94
CA GLU A 324 -2.93 9.89 33.48
C GLU A 324 -3.32 9.89 32.00
N ASP A 325 -2.65 9.04 31.21
CA ASP A 325 -2.98 8.87 29.80
C ASP A 325 -4.40 8.35 29.58
N LEU A 326 -4.86 7.38 30.38
CA LEU A 326 -6.25 6.89 30.32
C LEU A 326 -7.27 7.97 30.67
N GLN A 327 -7.01 8.77 31.70
CA GLN A 327 -7.91 9.88 32.07
C GLN A 327 -8.02 10.90 30.93
N THR A 328 -6.92 11.14 30.23
CA THR A 328 -6.91 12.03 29.07
C THR A 328 -7.66 11.42 27.89
N LEU A 329 -7.47 10.12 27.60
CA LEU A 329 -8.23 9.40 26.58
C LEU A 329 -9.74 9.43 26.83
N HIS A 330 -10.15 9.24 28.08
CA HIS A 330 -11.56 9.33 28.47
C HIS A 330 -12.15 10.70 28.12
N THR A 331 -11.51 11.77 28.60
CA THR A 331 -12.05 13.14 28.52
C THR A 331 -11.90 13.78 27.13
N GLN A 332 -10.79 13.54 26.43
CA GLN A 332 -10.46 14.24 25.19
C GLN A 332 -10.77 13.44 23.91
N THR A 333 -10.80 12.10 24.02
CA THR A 333 -10.97 11.20 22.87
C THR A 333 -12.36 10.58 22.89
N PHE A 334 -12.66 9.70 23.86
CA PHE A 334 -13.89 8.90 23.85
C PHE A 334 -15.15 9.76 23.92
N GLU A 335 -15.23 10.69 24.88
CA GLU A 335 -16.40 11.59 24.98
C GLU A 335 -16.58 12.48 23.74
N LYS A 336 -15.46 12.97 23.18
CA LYS A 336 -15.48 13.81 21.97
C LYS A 336 -15.93 13.04 20.73
N TYR A 337 -15.52 11.79 20.55
CA TYR A 337 -15.94 10.97 19.42
C TYR A 337 -17.36 10.43 19.58
N ARG A 338 -17.77 10.06 20.80
CA ARG A 338 -19.15 9.71 21.12
C ARG A 338 -20.12 10.76 20.62
N ALA A 339 -19.87 12.03 20.96
CA ALA A 339 -20.67 13.18 20.55
C ALA A 339 -20.63 13.50 19.03
N LYS A 340 -19.69 12.93 18.26
CA LYS A 340 -19.49 13.23 16.85
C LYS A 340 -19.97 12.15 15.89
N LEU A 341 -19.71 10.89 16.22
CA LEU A 341 -19.83 9.80 15.27
C LEU A 341 -21.10 8.95 15.50
N TRP A 342 -21.69 8.97 16.70
CA TRP A 342 -22.76 8.03 17.07
C TRP A 342 -23.91 8.67 17.87
N ASN A 343 -24.27 9.92 17.58
CA ASN A 343 -25.44 10.58 18.22
C ASN A 343 -26.78 9.87 17.99
N SER A 344 -26.85 8.90 17.06
CA SER A 344 -28.03 8.08 16.80
C SER A 344 -28.09 6.77 17.60
N LEU A 345 -27.01 6.37 18.28
CA LEU A 345 -26.96 5.18 19.13
C LEU A 345 -26.87 5.59 20.60
N GLU A 346 -27.63 4.91 21.46
CA GLU A 346 -27.51 5.04 22.92
C GLU A 346 -26.21 4.40 23.38
N THR A 347 -25.10 5.14 23.24
CA THR A 347 -23.77 4.70 23.66
C THR A 347 -23.30 5.48 24.89
N GLU A 348 -22.54 4.80 25.74
CA GLU A 348 -21.98 5.35 26.97
C GLU A 348 -20.49 5.02 27.06
N VAL A 349 -19.72 5.91 27.68
CA VAL A 349 -18.33 5.63 28.04
C VAL A 349 -18.26 5.39 29.54
N ILE A 350 -17.91 4.17 29.92
CA ILE A 350 -17.89 3.71 31.31
C ILE A 350 -16.43 3.62 31.76
N PHE A 351 -16.09 4.29 32.86
CA PHE A 351 -14.77 4.16 33.48
C PHE A 351 -14.89 3.44 34.83
N THR A 352 -14.40 2.20 34.89
CA THR A 352 -14.48 1.35 36.09
C THR A 352 -13.25 0.48 36.24
N ASN A 353 -12.78 0.27 37.47
CA ASN A 353 -11.60 -0.56 37.78
C ASN A 353 -10.35 -0.19 36.94
N ASP A 354 -10.11 1.10 36.71
CA ASP A 354 -9.05 1.62 35.84
C ASP A 354 -9.12 1.15 34.36
N ILE A 355 -10.29 0.71 33.90
CA ILE A 355 -10.58 0.35 32.52
C ILE A 355 -11.67 1.28 31.98
N LEU A 356 -11.41 1.85 30.82
CA LEU A 356 -12.37 2.60 30.03
C LEU A 356 -13.05 1.64 29.07
N PHE A 357 -14.38 1.61 29.05
CA PHE A 357 -15.18 0.90 28.06
C PHE A 357 -16.03 1.89 27.27
N TRP A 358 -16.23 1.61 25.99
CA TRP A 358 -17.28 2.22 25.20
C TRP A 358 -18.39 1.19 24.99
N ASP A 359 -19.51 1.41 25.67
CA ASP A 359 -20.67 0.53 25.68
C ASP A 359 -21.78 1.01 24.73
N GLY A 360 -22.69 0.10 24.39
CA GLY A 360 -23.83 0.35 23.50
C GLY A 360 -23.51 0.27 22.00
N LEU A 361 -22.29 -0.12 21.62
CA LEU A 361 -21.93 -0.38 20.21
C LEU A 361 -22.36 -1.79 19.77
N PRO A 362 -22.96 -1.96 18.58
CA PRO A 362 -23.28 -3.29 18.06
C PRO A 362 -22.02 -4.14 17.88
N PHE A 363 -21.99 -5.34 18.49
CA PHE A 363 -20.94 -6.36 18.36
C PHE A 363 -19.54 -5.98 18.87
N LEU A 364 -19.35 -4.75 19.35
CA LEU A 364 -18.06 -4.22 19.79
C LEU A 364 -18.18 -3.66 21.19
N ARG A 365 -17.14 -3.83 21.98
CA ARG A 365 -16.98 -3.13 23.26
C ARG A 365 -15.56 -2.63 23.36
N PRO A 366 -15.22 -1.54 22.64
CA PRO A 366 -13.89 -0.98 22.68
C PRO A 366 -13.50 -0.64 24.11
N PHE A 367 -12.23 -0.83 24.44
CA PHE A 367 -11.72 -0.57 25.77
C PHE A 367 -10.34 0.09 25.73
N ALA A 368 -9.99 0.78 26.81
CA ALA A 368 -8.64 1.23 27.09
C ALA A 368 -8.28 0.91 28.55
N ARG A 369 -7.08 0.39 28.80
CA ARG A 369 -6.56 0.09 30.15
C ARG A 369 -5.07 0.35 30.22
N TYR A 370 -4.53 0.43 31.43
CA TYR A 370 -3.10 0.39 31.61
C TYR A 370 -2.66 -1.05 31.84
N ALA A 371 -1.39 -1.32 31.54
CA ALA A 371 -0.78 -2.58 31.83
C ALA A 371 0.67 -2.38 32.28
N THR A 372 1.05 -3.03 33.36
CA THR A 372 2.44 -3.09 33.82
C THR A 372 3.10 -4.32 33.21
N ASN A 373 4.22 -4.15 32.51
CA ASN A 373 4.90 -5.26 31.83
C ASN A 373 6.39 -4.96 31.64
N SER A 374 7.29 -5.71 32.26
CA SER A 374 8.74 -5.52 32.01
C SER A 374 9.06 -5.56 30.49
N PRO A 375 9.65 -4.50 29.91
CA PRO A 375 10.46 -3.45 30.55
C PRO A 375 9.76 -2.09 30.80
N GLY A 376 8.44 -1.97 30.70
CA GLY A 376 7.74 -0.68 30.89
C GLY A 376 6.25 -0.74 31.22
N ASN A 377 5.65 0.44 31.33
CA ASN A 377 4.21 0.55 31.45
C ASN A 377 3.61 0.85 30.09
N PHE A 378 2.40 0.36 29.86
CA PHE A 378 1.70 0.47 28.58
C PHE A 378 0.30 1.01 28.77
N VAL A 379 -0.16 1.77 27.79
CA VAL A 379 -1.59 1.93 27.53
C VAL A 379 -1.97 0.89 26.49
N VAL A 380 -3.06 0.18 26.72
CA VAL A 380 -3.61 -0.86 25.85
C VAL A 380 -5.01 -0.47 25.46
N VAL A 381 -5.29 -0.47 24.16
CA VAL A 381 -6.61 -0.24 23.58
C VAL A 381 -7.02 -1.46 22.77
N GLY A 382 -8.29 -1.84 22.79
CA GLY A 382 -8.80 -2.92 21.94
C GLY A 382 -10.25 -2.71 21.56
N LEU A 383 -10.73 -3.51 20.61
CA LEU A 383 -12.11 -3.45 20.12
C LEU A 383 -13.06 -4.44 20.82
N ALA A 384 -12.50 -5.48 21.45
CA ALA A 384 -13.22 -6.43 22.28
C ALA A 384 -12.34 -6.80 23.49
N TYR A 385 -12.91 -6.71 24.68
CA TYR A 385 -12.23 -7.09 25.91
C TYR A 385 -12.56 -8.55 26.25
N VAL A 386 -11.54 -9.41 26.25
CA VAL A 386 -11.67 -10.81 26.68
C VAL A 386 -10.77 -11.06 27.87
N GLU A 387 -11.39 -11.46 28.97
CA GLU A 387 -10.69 -11.94 30.15
C GLU A 387 -10.46 -13.45 30.03
N GLY A 388 -9.23 -13.88 30.26
CA GLY A 388 -8.88 -15.29 30.22
C GLY A 388 -7.39 -15.48 30.38
N LYS A 389 -7.00 -16.67 30.85
CA LYS A 389 -5.60 -17.09 30.77
C LYS A 389 -5.35 -17.62 29.37
N SER A 390 -4.60 -16.89 28.57
CA SER A 390 -4.04 -17.44 27.33
C SER A 390 -2.53 -17.62 27.43
N LYS A 391 -1.99 -18.49 26.57
CA LYS A 391 -0.57 -18.74 26.43
C LYS A 391 0.10 -17.50 25.85
N LYS A 392 1.22 -17.08 26.45
CA LYS A 392 1.99 -15.92 25.97
C LYS A 392 2.62 -16.21 24.62
N ALA A 393 2.76 -15.17 23.80
CA ALA A 393 3.40 -15.27 22.50
C ALA A 393 4.85 -15.79 22.63
N PRO A 394 5.32 -16.61 21.67
CA PRO A 394 6.64 -17.21 21.74
C PRO A 394 7.73 -16.12 21.66
N PRO A 395 8.80 -16.20 22.47
CA PRO A 395 9.91 -15.24 22.42
C PRO A 395 10.54 -15.08 21.02
N ALA A 396 10.48 -16.14 20.21
CA ALA A 396 10.96 -16.15 18.83
C ALA A 396 10.26 -15.13 17.92
N LEU A 397 8.99 -14.77 18.21
CA LEU A 397 8.28 -13.70 17.49
C LEU A 397 8.99 -12.36 17.69
N PHE A 398 9.31 -12.03 18.94
CA PHE A 398 9.96 -10.76 19.28
C PHE A 398 11.41 -10.71 18.80
N ALA A 399 12.11 -11.85 18.85
CA ALA A 399 13.49 -11.97 18.37
C ALA A 399 13.65 -11.57 16.90
N GLN A 400 12.60 -11.66 16.07
CA GLN A 400 12.65 -11.27 14.65
C GLN A 400 13.02 -9.80 14.44
N PHE A 401 12.63 -8.91 15.37
CA PHE A 401 12.88 -7.47 15.23
C PHE A 401 13.77 -6.89 16.34
N THR A 402 13.87 -7.55 17.49
CA THR A 402 14.74 -7.08 18.59
C THR A 402 16.20 -7.47 18.38
N SER A 403 16.49 -8.54 17.63
CA SER A 403 17.86 -8.99 17.35
C SER A 403 18.63 -8.05 16.42
N ASN A 404 17.93 -7.28 15.57
CA ASN A 404 18.53 -6.31 14.67
C ASN A 404 18.06 -4.89 15.02
N PRO A 405 18.92 -4.06 15.63
CA PRO A 405 18.53 -2.72 16.08
C PRO A 405 18.19 -1.76 14.93
N ARG A 406 18.53 -2.11 13.68
CA ARG A 406 18.22 -1.33 12.48
C ARG A 406 16.77 -1.49 12.02
N ILE A 407 16.08 -2.54 12.46
CA ILE A 407 14.66 -2.74 12.17
C ILE A 407 13.85 -1.73 13.00
N PHE A 408 13.01 -0.96 12.32
CA PHE A 408 12.12 0.01 12.95
C PHE A 408 10.64 -0.23 12.64
N ILE A 409 10.32 -1.06 11.65
CA ILE A 409 8.98 -1.62 11.43
C ILE A 409 9.12 -3.13 11.25
N TYR A 410 8.26 -3.89 11.91
CA TYR A 410 8.07 -5.32 11.71
C TYR A 410 6.57 -5.62 11.68
N SER A 411 6.15 -6.44 10.72
CA SER A 411 4.79 -6.92 10.60
C SER A 411 4.82 -8.40 10.23
N TRP A 412 4.05 -9.20 10.93
CA TRP A 412 3.77 -10.59 10.62
C TRP A 412 2.26 -10.79 10.68
N GLU A 413 1.71 -11.51 9.72
CA GLU A 413 0.32 -11.95 9.78
C GLU A 413 0.15 -13.28 9.08
N TYR A 414 -0.79 -14.08 9.59
CA TYR A 414 -1.45 -15.10 8.81
C TYR A 414 -2.55 -14.42 7.98
N THR A 415 -2.23 -14.17 6.71
CA THR A 415 -3.04 -13.32 5.83
C THR A 415 -4.51 -13.74 5.74
N PRO A 416 -4.88 -15.04 5.64
CA PRO A 416 -6.30 -15.42 5.62
C PRO A 416 -7.11 -14.93 6.82
N ALA A 417 -6.59 -15.13 8.04
CA ALA A 417 -7.29 -14.75 9.27
C ALA A 417 -7.41 -13.22 9.39
N VAL A 418 -6.32 -12.50 9.13
CA VAL A 418 -6.33 -11.02 9.15
C VAL A 418 -7.24 -10.47 8.07
N LEU A 419 -7.24 -11.04 6.86
CA LEU A 419 -8.09 -10.60 5.76
C LEU A 419 -9.57 -10.78 6.09
N PHE A 420 -9.94 -11.92 6.68
CA PHE A 420 -11.29 -12.16 7.16
C PHE A 420 -11.72 -11.11 8.21
N GLN A 421 -10.87 -10.83 9.20
CA GLN A 421 -11.16 -9.82 10.23
C GLN A 421 -11.27 -8.41 9.63
N ALA A 422 -10.30 -8.01 8.81
CA ALA A 422 -10.25 -6.70 8.17
C ALA A 422 -11.46 -6.46 7.27
N ARG A 423 -11.90 -7.47 6.49
CA ARG A 423 -13.12 -7.40 5.68
C ARG A 423 -14.33 -7.10 6.56
N ASN A 424 -14.54 -7.86 7.63
CA ASN A 424 -15.69 -7.67 8.51
C ASN A 424 -15.68 -6.33 9.25
N ILE A 425 -14.52 -5.93 9.81
CA ILE A 425 -14.37 -4.64 10.50
C ILE A 425 -14.67 -3.48 9.55
N THR A 426 -14.17 -3.52 8.31
CA THR A 426 -14.42 -2.44 7.34
C THR A 426 -15.85 -2.42 6.82
N GLN A 427 -16.50 -3.58 6.62
CA GLN A 427 -17.93 -3.60 6.27
C GLN A 427 -18.81 -3.07 7.41
N LEU A 428 -18.48 -3.38 8.66
CA LEU A 428 -19.14 -2.80 9.83
C LEU A 428 -18.91 -1.28 9.89
N ALA A 429 -17.68 -0.82 9.70
CA ALA A 429 -17.36 0.60 9.69
C ALA A 429 -18.16 1.34 8.60
N ARG A 430 -18.26 0.79 7.39
CA ARG A 430 -19.09 1.34 6.31
C ARG A 430 -20.55 1.45 6.71
N LEU A 431 -21.12 0.38 7.26
CA LEU A 431 -22.50 0.36 7.76
C LEU A 431 -22.73 1.46 8.82
N LEU A 432 -21.86 1.55 9.82
CA LEU A 432 -21.96 2.54 10.90
C LEU A 432 -21.80 3.98 10.40
N MET A 433 -21.01 4.20 9.36
CA MET A 433 -20.83 5.52 8.74
C MET A 433 -21.90 5.87 7.68
N GLY A 434 -22.88 4.98 7.44
CA GLY A 434 -23.87 5.15 6.38
C GLY A 434 -23.28 5.09 4.97
N ILE A 435 -22.09 4.50 4.82
CA ILE A 435 -21.44 4.23 3.54
C ILE A 435 -21.93 2.86 3.07
N GLU A 436 -22.30 2.76 1.79
CA GLU A 436 -22.74 1.49 1.20
C GLU A 436 -21.64 0.42 1.35
N GLN A 437 -22.01 -0.77 1.81
CA GLN A 437 -21.10 -1.91 1.93
C GLN A 437 -20.60 -2.37 0.56
N ILE A 438 -19.41 -2.98 0.51
CA ILE A 438 -18.89 -3.54 -0.75
C ILE A 438 -19.71 -4.79 -1.07
N PRO A 439 -20.37 -4.86 -2.25
CA PRO A 439 -21.22 -6.00 -2.61
C PRO A 439 -20.45 -7.32 -2.60
N ALA A 440 -21.09 -8.40 -2.14
CA ALA A 440 -20.54 -9.75 -2.14
C ALA A 440 -20.05 -10.18 -3.54
N GLU A 441 -20.74 -9.72 -4.59
CA GLU A 441 -20.42 -10.02 -5.99
C GLU A 441 -19.29 -9.17 -6.59
N SER A 442 -18.67 -8.27 -5.81
CA SER A 442 -17.58 -7.43 -6.30
C SER A 442 -16.38 -8.28 -6.76
N PRO A 443 -15.62 -7.82 -7.78
CA PRO A 443 -14.40 -8.51 -8.22
C PRO A 443 -13.39 -8.74 -7.09
N TRP A 444 -13.36 -7.84 -6.09
CA TRP A 444 -12.53 -7.99 -4.90
C TRP A 444 -12.92 -9.21 -4.06
N TRP A 445 -14.20 -9.36 -3.71
CA TRP A 445 -14.63 -10.48 -2.87
C TRP A 445 -14.60 -11.82 -3.60
N LYS A 446 -14.94 -11.84 -4.90
CA LYS A 446 -14.73 -13.04 -5.73
C LYS A 446 -13.27 -13.47 -5.76
N TRP A 447 -12.36 -12.53 -5.97
CA TRP A 447 -10.93 -12.83 -5.94
C TRP A 447 -10.46 -13.30 -4.56
N VAL A 448 -10.89 -12.62 -3.48
CA VAL A 448 -10.55 -13.00 -2.11
C VAL A 448 -11.02 -14.42 -1.80
N ASP A 449 -12.27 -14.75 -2.10
CA ASP A 449 -12.84 -16.07 -1.81
C ASP A 449 -12.11 -17.19 -2.59
N THR A 450 -11.69 -16.92 -3.83
CA THR A 450 -10.89 -17.86 -4.65
C THR A 450 -9.43 -17.97 -4.18
N ALA A 451 -8.80 -16.85 -3.82
CA ALA A 451 -7.38 -16.80 -3.44
C ALA A 451 -7.13 -17.28 -2.00
N MET A 452 -8.10 -17.14 -1.10
CA MET A 452 -7.98 -17.39 0.35
C MET A 452 -7.25 -18.71 0.70
N PRO A 453 -7.56 -19.87 0.08
CA PRO A 453 -6.92 -21.14 0.44
C PRO A 453 -5.43 -21.22 0.10
N TYR A 454 -4.93 -20.26 -0.69
CA TYR A 454 -3.55 -20.19 -1.18
C TYR A 454 -2.75 -19.06 -0.53
N LEU A 455 -3.39 -18.27 0.32
CA LEU A 455 -2.73 -17.25 1.13
C LEU A 455 -2.15 -17.90 2.39
N GLY A 456 -0.96 -17.46 2.75
CA GLY A 456 -0.24 -17.93 3.93
C GLY A 456 0.26 -16.75 4.76
N GLU A 457 1.47 -16.87 5.28
CA GLU A 457 2.07 -15.81 6.09
C GLU A 457 2.60 -14.66 5.23
N THR A 458 2.29 -13.43 5.66
CA THR A 458 2.92 -12.22 5.15
C THR A 458 3.82 -11.63 6.23
N VAL A 459 5.10 -11.48 5.91
CA VAL A 459 6.10 -10.86 6.79
C VAL A 459 6.68 -9.66 6.10
N THR A 460 6.64 -8.50 6.76
CA THR A 460 7.25 -7.24 6.28
C THR A 460 8.18 -6.70 7.34
N SER A 461 9.38 -6.28 6.95
CA SER A 461 10.31 -5.57 7.81
C SER A 461 10.84 -4.34 7.10
N ALA A 462 10.98 -3.22 7.82
CA ALA A 462 11.67 -2.03 7.34
C ALA A 462 12.88 -1.76 8.23
N GLN A 463 14.02 -1.51 7.61
CA GLN A 463 15.28 -1.29 8.31
C GLN A 463 16.12 -0.20 7.67
N TYR A 464 16.93 0.46 8.49
CA TYR A 464 17.98 1.36 8.03
C TYR A 464 19.18 0.55 7.54
N THR A 465 19.47 0.56 6.23
CA THR A 465 20.60 -0.18 5.66
C THR A 465 21.85 0.67 5.50
N ALA A 466 21.68 1.98 5.32
CA ALA A 466 22.74 2.99 5.31
C ALA A 466 22.27 4.27 6.01
N SER A 467 23.14 5.28 6.12
CA SER A 467 22.79 6.59 6.69
C SER A 467 21.66 7.28 5.93
N CYS A 468 21.50 7.02 4.63
CA CYS A 468 20.51 7.66 3.77
C CYS A 468 19.58 6.66 3.06
N THR A 469 19.53 5.40 3.48
CA THR A 469 18.75 4.36 2.79
C THR A 469 17.89 3.56 3.76
N ILE A 470 16.61 3.44 3.42
CA ILE A 470 15.67 2.51 4.03
C ILE A 470 15.51 1.32 3.09
N THR A 471 15.50 0.12 3.65
CA THR A 471 15.14 -1.09 2.91
C THR A 471 13.96 -1.77 3.58
N ILE A 472 12.92 -2.00 2.79
CA ILE A 472 11.74 -2.75 3.15
C ILE A 472 11.84 -4.11 2.47
N LEU A 473 11.71 -5.17 3.26
CA LEU A 473 11.71 -6.55 2.79
C LEU A 473 10.36 -7.17 3.14
N ARG A 474 9.74 -7.81 2.16
CA ARG A 474 8.50 -8.56 2.35
C ARG A 474 8.59 -9.94 1.74
N ARG A 475 7.98 -10.90 2.43
CA ARG A 475 7.62 -12.22 1.95
C ARG A 475 6.10 -12.37 2.08
N SER A 476 5.40 -12.72 1.01
CA SER A 476 3.95 -12.92 0.99
C SER A 476 3.54 -13.83 -0.17
N ASN A 477 2.29 -14.33 -0.20
CA ASN A 477 1.83 -15.16 -1.32
C ASN A 477 1.27 -14.35 -2.50
N CYS A 478 0.81 -13.11 -2.27
CA CYS A 478 0.14 -12.28 -3.27
C CYS A 478 0.57 -10.80 -3.25
N LEU A 479 1.82 -10.49 -2.87
CA LEU A 479 2.41 -9.14 -2.72
C LEU A 479 1.86 -8.30 -1.56
N LEU A 480 0.59 -8.45 -1.24
CA LEU A 480 -0.15 -7.65 -0.29
C LEU A 480 -0.44 -8.42 1.00
N SER A 481 -0.58 -7.68 2.11
CA SER A 481 -1.13 -8.19 3.36
C SER A 481 -2.66 -8.13 3.36
N GLY A 482 -3.32 -8.79 4.33
CA GLY A 482 -4.78 -8.82 4.46
C GLY A 482 -5.38 -7.42 4.64
N TRP A 483 -4.75 -6.60 5.47
CA TRP A 483 -5.12 -5.20 5.63
C TRP A 483 -4.95 -4.37 4.35
N GLU A 484 -3.87 -4.61 3.60
CA GLU A 484 -3.61 -3.91 2.34
C GLU A 484 -4.63 -4.27 1.25
N ILE A 485 -5.01 -5.55 1.14
CA ILE A 485 -6.06 -6.02 0.23
C ILE A 485 -7.37 -5.29 0.53
N VAL A 486 -7.79 -5.26 1.80
CA VAL A 486 -9.05 -4.62 2.20
C VAL A 486 -8.98 -3.09 2.01
N ALA A 487 -7.84 -2.46 2.30
CA ALA A 487 -7.65 -1.04 2.06
C ALA A 487 -7.79 -0.69 0.57
N LEU A 488 -7.18 -1.47 -0.32
CA LEU A 488 -7.30 -1.28 -1.77
C LEU A 488 -8.72 -1.53 -2.28
N ALA A 489 -9.39 -2.57 -1.76
CA ALA A 489 -10.80 -2.82 -2.06
C ALA A 489 -11.65 -1.58 -1.74
N ASN A 490 -11.52 -1.08 -0.51
CA ASN A 490 -12.25 0.10 -0.06
C ASN A 490 -11.93 1.37 -0.86
N LEU A 491 -10.66 1.61 -1.18
CA LEU A 491 -10.23 2.75 -1.99
C LEU A 491 -10.83 2.71 -3.40
N SER A 492 -10.80 1.54 -4.05
CA SER A 492 -11.31 1.36 -5.41
C SER A 492 -12.85 1.42 -5.48
N GLU A 493 -13.53 1.04 -4.40
CA GLU A 493 -14.98 1.11 -4.23
C GLU A 493 -15.44 2.47 -3.67
N GLY A 494 -14.61 3.49 -3.84
CA GLY A 494 -15.00 4.88 -3.61
C GLY A 494 -15.12 5.29 -2.15
N TRP A 495 -14.52 4.54 -1.20
CA TRP A 495 -14.41 5.07 0.16
C TRP A 495 -13.49 6.30 0.13
N LYS A 496 -14.11 7.48 0.23
CA LYS A 496 -13.43 8.74 0.51
C LYS A 496 -13.63 9.04 2.00
N PRO A 497 -12.58 8.97 2.84
CA PRO A 497 -12.68 9.26 4.27
C PRO A 497 -13.30 10.65 4.57
N GLU A 498 -13.22 11.56 3.60
CA GLU A 498 -13.73 12.93 3.66
C GLU A 498 -15.19 13.09 3.21
N GLN A 499 -15.81 12.08 2.60
CA GLN A 499 -17.22 12.12 2.22
C GLN A 499 -18.09 11.92 3.45
N ARG A 500 -18.26 13.02 4.19
CA ARG A 500 -19.29 13.19 5.21
C ARG A 500 -20.64 12.80 4.61
N ALA A 501 -21.40 11.99 5.34
CA ALA A 501 -22.82 11.80 5.10
C ALA A 501 -23.49 13.18 5.02
N LYS A 502 -23.83 13.62 3.79
CA LYS A 502 -24.88 14.60 3.59
C LYS A 502 -26.16 13.93 4.08
N SER A 503 -26.43 14.12 5.37
CA SER A 503 -27.71 13.96 6.06
C SER A 503 -28.72 13.09 5.29
N ARG A 504 -28.63 11.77 5.45
CA ARG A 504 -29.89 11.02 5.58
C ARG A 504 -30.40 11.35 6.96
N THR A 505 -31.17 12.43 7.05
CA THR A 505 -32.16 12.57 8.10
C THR A 505 -33.05 11.34 7.94
N ILE A 506 -32.82 10.31 8.75
CA ILE A 506 -33.80 9.25 8.91
C ILE A 506 -34.97 9.96 9.57
N SER A 507 -35.94 10.37 8.76
CA SER A 507 -37.25 10.79 9.25
C SER A 507 -37.74 9.64 10.09
N ARG A 508 -37.74 9.82 11.42
CA ARG A 508 -38.46 8.90 12.30
C ARG A 508 -39.88 8.81 11.73
N PRO A 509 -40.42 7.60 11.45
CA PRO A 509 -41.85 7.52 11.21
C PRO A 509 -42.54 8.16 12.41
N ASN A 510 -43.42 9.13 12.15
CA ASN A 510 -44.21 9.78 13.18
C ASN A 510 -45.00 8.70 13.91
N TYR A 511 -44.52 8.30 15.08
CA TYR A 511 -45.28 7.48 16.00
C TYR A 511 -46.26 8.42 16.69
N THR A 512 -47.46 8.56 16.11
CA THR A 512 -48.63 9.03 16.86
C THR A 512 -49.02 7.91 17.82
N PRO A 513 -49.00 8.12 19.14
CA PRO A 513 -49.62 7.18 20.05
C PRO A 513 -51.12 7.19 19.73
N ASP A 514 -51.67 6.04 19.35
CA ASP A 514 -53.12 5.86 19.30
C ASP A 514 -53.66 5.97 20.73
N SER A 515 -54.04 7.17 21.13
CA SER A 515 -55.00 7.37 22.20
C SER A 515 -56.39 7.00 21.66
N ASN A 516 -56.71 5.70 21.68
CA ASN A 516 -58.05 5.13 21.87
C ASN A 516 -58.08 3.64 21.49
N LYS A 517 -57.89 2.75 22.49
CA LYS A 517 -58.80 1.64 22.82
C LYS A 517 -58.34 0.92 24.07
#